data_AF-A0A7R8X548-F1
#
_entry.id   AF-A0A7R8X548-F1
#
_cell.length_a   1.000
_cell.length_b   1.000
_cell.length_c   1.000
_cell.angle_alpha   90.00
_cell.angle_beta   90.00
_cell.angle_gamma   90.00
#
_symmetry.space_group_name_H-M   'P 1'
#
loop_
_entity.id
_entity.type
_entity.pdbx_description
1 polymer ?
#
loop_
_entity_poly.entity_id
_entity_poly.type
_entity_poly.pdbx_seq_one_letter_code
_entity_poly.pdbx_strand_id
1 'polypeptide(L)'
;MLLIMEVNGLVFAIAAFATVTNFSGDFSIKVTCPTNSSDVSLHVNYPFSLAHEQQSVSVCGAPKMAKFHVNVASDARFFVATGVLSMLWAMAALFIYLFMDDLYQNDKKTPLADFVGTLILATFWLAGSSAWANGLSMLKHGTSPDNYAKAFCHTNGYDEHTKCSGLTSVQYAPLTISVILGFLNFVLWGGNLWFLYKETPWFKNQEQANPDTAVA
;
A
#
# COMPACT_ATOMS: atom_id res chain seq x y z
N MET A 1 20.74 13.29 14.31
CA MET A 1 20.74 12.33 13.19
C MET A 1 19.43 11.54 13.15
N LEU A 2 19.01 10.94 14.27
CA LEU A 2 17.71 10.25 14.42
C LEU A 2 16.51 11.11 13.99
N LEU A 3 16.42 12.36 14.46
CA LEU A 3 15.38 13.32 14.06
C LEU A 3 15.24 13.53 12.53
N ILE A 4 16.36 13.56 11.80
CA ILE A 4 16.34 13.76 10.34
C ILE A 4 15.79 12.51 9.64
N MET A 5 16.09 11.32 10.18
CA MET A 5 15.63 10.05 9.61
C MET A 5 14.13 9.85 9.85
N GLU A 6 13.61 10.22 11.01
CA GLU A 6 12.17 10.17 11.31
C GLU A 6 11.34 11.14 10.46
N VAL A 7 11.83 12.37 10.26
CA VAL A 7 11.15 13.36 9.42
C VAL A 7 11.09 12.90 7.95
N ASN A 8 12.17 12.31 7.44
CA ASN A 8 12.16 11.74 6.08
C ASN A 8 11.18 10.56 5.96
N GLY A 9 11.19 9.64 6.95
CA GLY A 9 10.24 8.52 7.00
C GLY A 9 8.78 8.98 7.05
N LEU A 10 8.49 10.06 7.78
CA LEU A 10 7.16 10.67 7.85
C LEU A 10 6.66 11.14 6.48
N VAL A 11 7.50 11.87 5.73
CA VAL A 11 7.12 12.42 4.40
C VAL A 11 6.83 11.28 3.42
N PHE A 12 7.66 10.25 3.39
CA PHE A 12 7.45 9.11 2.49
C PHE A 12 6.25 8.25 2.91
N ALA A 13 5.99 8.09 4.21
CA ALA A 13 4.80 7.41 4.70
C ALA A 13 3.51 8.12 4.26
N ILE A 14 3.46 9.45 4.40
CA ILE A 14 2.33 10.28 3.96
C ILE A 14 2.12 10.16 2.45
N ALA A 15 3.20 10.30 1.66
CA ALA A 15 3.12 10.13 0.22
C ALA A 15 2.60 8.73 -0.18
N ALA A 16 3.04 7.69 0.52
CA ALA A 16 2.63 6.31 0.25
C ALA A 16 1.14 6.06 0.51
N PHE A 17 0.60 6.44 1.68
CA PHE A 17 -0.81 6.19 1.95
C PHE A 17 -1.72 7.18 1.20
N ALA A 18 -1.33 8.45 1.05
CA ALA A 18 -2.14 9.46 0.36
C ALA A 18 -2.33 9.13 -1.13
N THR A 19 -1.29 8.58 -1.78
CA THR A 19 -1.40 8.13 -3.17
C THR A 19 -2.38 6.96 -3.34
N VAL A 20 -2.51 6.08 -2.35
CA VAL A 20 -3.48 4.97 -2.36
C VAL A 20 -4.90 5.46 -2.07
N THR A 21 -5.09 6.32 -1.06
CA THR A 21 -6.43 6.80 -0.67
C THR A 21 -7.04 7.79 -1.65
N ASN A 22 -6.20 8.60 -2.32
CA ASN A 22 -6.65 9.59 -3.31
C ASN A 22 -6.71 9.01 -4.73
N PHE A 23 -6.48 7.71 -4.90
CA PHE A 23 -6.55 7.09 -6.20
C PHE A 23 -8.00 6.89 -6.65
N SER A 24 -8.30 7.45 -7.83
CA SER A 24 -9.54 7.21 -8.57
C SER A 24 -9.17 6.91 -10.02
N GLY A 25 -9.67 5.81 -10.56
CA GLY A 25 -9.40 5.41 -11.93
C GLY A 25 -10.62 4.82 -12.59
N ASP A 26 -10.95 5.30 -13.79
CA ASP A 26 -12.06 4.77 -14.58
C ASP A 26 -11.54 3.80 -15.64
N PHE A 27 -12.23 2.68 -15.82
CA PHE A 27 -12.07 1.84 -17.00
C PHE A 27 -13.40 1.55 -17.64
N SER A 28 -13.38 1.39 -18.95
CA SER A 28 -14.60 1.18 -19.74
C SER A 28 -14.42 0.03 -20.70
N ILE A 29 -15.45 -0.80 -20.83
CA ILE A 29 -15.56 -1.77 -21.91
C ILE A 29 -16.65 -1.34 -22.88
N LYS A 30 -16.43 -1.64 -24.16
CA LYS A 30 -17.41 -1.46 -25.21
C LYS A 30 -18.00 -2.82 -25.59
N VAL A 31 -19.32 -2.91 -25.51
CA VAL A 31 -20.07 -4.09 -25.97
C VAL A 31 -20.77 -3.71 -27.26
N THR A 32 -20.34 -4.33 -28.37
CA THR A 32 -20.93 -4.12 -29.68
C THR A 32 -21.87 -5.26 -29.99
N CYS A 33 -23.17 -4.97 -30.05
CA CYS A 33 -24.22 -5.90 -30.47
C CYS A 33 -24.65 -5.62 -31.91
N PRO A 34 -25.37 -6.56 -32.55
CA PRO A 34 -25.79 -6.43 -33.96
C PRO A 34 -26.63 -5.17 -34.23
N THR A 35 -27.37 -4.69 -33.24
CA THR A 35 -28.30 -3.57 -33.37
C THR A 35 -27.80 -2.27 -32.74
N ASN A 36 -26.98 -2.34 -31.69
CA ASN A 36 -26.52 -1.19 -30.92
C ASN A 36 -25.17 -1.46 -30.23
N SER A 37 -24.42 -0.41 -29.92
CA SER A 37 -23.25 -0.48 -29.03
C SER A 37 -23.54 0.18 -27.69
N SER A 38 -23.10 -0.43 -26.60
CA SER A 38 -23.23 0.12 -25.24
C SER A 38 -21.88 0.11 -24.54
N ASP A 39 -21.57 1.20 -23.86
CA ASP A 39 -20.33 1.34 -23.09
C ASP A 39 -20.64 1.14 -21.61
N VAL A 40 -19.81 0.33 -20.95
CA VAL A 40 -19.90 0.06 -19.51
C VAL A 40 -18.66 0.65 -18.87
N SER A 41 -18.82 1.76 -18.16
CA SER A 41 -17.78 2.40 -17.38
C SER A 41 -17.84 1.96 -15.92
N LEU A 42 -16.71 1.59 -15.35
CA LEU A 42 -16.57 1.26 -13.95
C LEU A 42 -15.53 2.15 -13.28
N HIS A 43 -15.84 2.56 -12.05
CA HIS A 43 -14.97 3.38 -11.23
C HIS A 43 -14.19 2.51 -10.25
N VAL A 44 -12.86 2.65 -10.23
CA VAL A 44 -11.96 1.99 -9.30
C VAL A 44 -11.44 3.02 -8.32
N ASN A 45 -11.86 2.92 -7.07
CA ASN A 45 -11.43 3.79 -5.98
C ASN A 45 -10.99 2.96 -4.77
N TYR A 46 -10.30 3.60 -3.81
CA TYR A 46 -10.10 3.02 -2.49
C TYR A 46 -11.47 2.80 -1.80
N PRO A 47 -11.77 1.63 -1.21
CA PRO A 47 -10.87 0.56 -0.79
C PRO A 47 -10.76 -0.61 -1.78
N PHE A 48 -10.96 -0.44 -3.09
CA PHE A 48 -10.78 -1.48 -4.12
C PHE A 48 -11.63 -2.76 -3.90
N SER A 49 -12.85 -2.57 -3.40
CA SER A 49 -13.80 -3.65 -3.12
C SER A 49 -14.78 -3.85 -4.29
N LEU A 50 -14.25 -4.25 -5.44
CA LEU A 50 -15.05 -4.42 -6.66
C LEU A 50 -16.01 -5.62 -6.56
N ALA A 51 -15.70 -6.62 -5.73
CA ALA A 51 -16.51 -7.83 -5.57
C ALA A 51 -17.96 -7.61 -5.07
N HIS A 52 -18.29 -6.43 -4.53
CA HIS A 52 -19.62 -6.10 -4.01
C HIS A 52 -20.43 -5.15 -4.92
N GLU A 53 -19.82 -4.59 -5.96
CA GLU A 53 -20.51 -3.71 -6.91
C GLU A 53 -21.24 -4.56 -7.97
N GLN A 54 -22.45 -5.00 -7.64
CA GLN A 54 -23.39 -5.53 -8.62
C GLN A 54 -24.02 -4.36 -9.36
N GLN A 55 -23.34 -3.85 -10.37
CA GLN A 55 -23.95 -2.84 -11.23
C GLN A 55 -24.83 -3.55 -12.27
N SER A 56 -26.15 -3.30 -12.21
CA SER A 56 -27.08 -3.70 -13.25
C SER A 56 -26.90 -2.76 -14.43
N VAL A 57 -26.24 -3.24 -15.49
CA VAL A 57 -26.02 -2.43 -16.68
C VAL A 57 -26.93 -2.95 -17.79
N SER A 58 -27.71 -2.06 -18.41
CA SER A 58 -28.53 -2.41 -19.57
C SER A 58 -27.61 -2.54 -20.77
N VAL A 59 -27.27 -3.77 -21.13
CA VAL A 59 -26.39 -4.07 -22.26
C VAL A 59 -27.24 -4.77 -23.33
N CYS A 60 -27.29 -4.16 -24.51
CA CYS A 60 -28.03 -4.69 -25.66
C CYS A 60 -29.52 -4.95 -25.39
N GLY A 61 -30.17 -4.02 -24.67
CA GLY A 61 -31.61 -4.06 -24.40
C GLY A 61 -32.03 -4.95 -23.23
N ALA A 62 -31.09 -5.63 -22.54
CA ALA A 62 -31.38 -6.42 -21.35
C ALA A 62 -30.52 -5.96 -20.16
N PRO A 63 -31.07 -5.93 -18.93
CA PRO A 63 -30.26 -5.73 -17.73
C PRO A 63 -29.38 -6.96 -17.50
N LYS A 64 -28.08 -6.76 -17.38
CA LYS A 64 -27.10 -7.80 -17.05
C LYS A 64 -26.34 -7.45 -15.78
N MET A 65 -25.97 -8.49 -15.04
CA MET A 65 -25.21 -8.36 -13.80
C MET A 65 -23.72 -8.48 -14.10
N ALA A 66 -22.98 -7.40 -13.89
CA ALA A 66 -21.52 -7.45 -13.82
C ALA A 66 -21.10 -7.99 -12.45
N LYS A 67 -20.65 -9.24 -12.39
CA LYS A 67 -20.07 -9.81 -11.15
C LYS A 67 -18.55 -9.74 -11.21
N PHE A 68 -17.96 -8.99 -10.28
CA PHE A 68 -16.52 -8.93 -10.11
C PHE A 68 -16.07 -9.93 -9.03
N HIS A 69 -14.91 -10.56 -9.23
CA HIS A 69 -14.31 -11.48 -8.25
C HIS A 69 -13.04 -10.92 -7.59
N VAL A 70 -12.65 -9.68 -7.90
CA VAL A 70 -11.45 -9.07 -7.30
C VAL A 70 -11.83 -8.28 -6.06
N ASN A 71 -11.24 -8.66 -4.92
CA ASN A 71 -11.33 -7.93 -3.67
C ASN A 71 -9.94 -7.82 -3.05
N VAL A 72 -9.33 -6.64 -3.17
CA VAL A 72 -7.99 -6.35 -2.63
C VAL A 72 -8.06 -5.29 -1.53
N ALA A 73 -9.25 -5.12 -0.93
CA ALA A 73 -9.50 -4.12 0.09
C ALA A 73 -8.72 -4.36 1.38
N SER A 74 -8.52 -5.63 1.75
CA SER A 74 -7.74 -5.98 2.93
C SER A 74 -6.29 -5.52 2.79
N ASP A 75 -5.67 -5.80 1.64
CA ASP A 75 -4.27 -5.46 1.36
C ASP A 75 -4.05 -3.95 1.37
N ALA A 76 -4.94 -3.21 0.68
CA ALA A 76 -4.89 -1.75 0.63
C ALA A 76 -5.09 -1.11 2.01
N ARG A 77 -6.06 -1.60 2.79
CA ARG A 77 -6.35 -1.09 4.15
C ARG A 77 -5.20 -1.34 5.10
N PHE A 78 -4.59 -2.51 5.04
CA PHE A 78 -3.42 -2.83 5.86
C PHE A 78 -2.23 -1.91 5.53
N PHE A 79 -1.96 -1.71 4.24
CA PHE A 79 -0.91 -0.78 3.79
C PHE A 79 -1.15 0.66 4.26
N VAL A 80 -2.37 1.17 4.09
CA VAL A 80 -2.75 2.52 4.55
C VAL A 80 -2.68 2.63 6.07
N ALA A 81 -3.15 1.63 6.80
CA ALA A 81 -3.09 1.61 8.27
C ALA A 81 -1.64 1.65 8.78
N THR A 82 -0.73 0.88 8.16
CA THR A 82 0.70 0.95 8.44
C THR A 82 1.24 2.36 8.25
N GLY A 83 0.89 3.02 7.14
CA GLY A 83 1.29 4.41 6.88
C GLY A 83 0.81 5.40 7.94
N VAL A 84 -0.46 5.29 8.35
CA VAL A 84 -1.05 6.15 9.40
C VAL A 84 -0.41 5.89 10.77
N LEU A 85 -0.18 4.62 11.13
CA LEU A 85 0.49 4.25 12.38
C LEU A 85 1.94 4.78 12.42
N SER A 86 2.68 4.68 11.31
CA SER A 86 4.01 5.26 11.19
C SER A 86 4.01 6.79 11.34
N MET A 87 3.02 7.46 10.75
CA MET A 87 2.86 8.91 10.89
C MET A 87 2.62 9.31 12.36
N LEU A 88 1.70 8.62 13.04
CA LEU A 88 1.40 8.88 14.46
C LEU A 88 2.61 8.59 15.36
N TRP A 89 3.35 7.51 15.08
CA TRP A 89 4.56 7.17 15.82
C TRP A 89 5.64 8.24 15.66
N ALA A 90 5.95 8.64 14.43
CA ALA A 90 6.95 9.67 14.16
C ALA A 90 6.56 11.03 14.77
N MET A 91 5.28 11.39 14.78
CA MET A 91 4.81 12.59 15.48
C MET A 91 4.99 12.50 17.00
N ALA A 92 4.70 11.34 17.60
CA ALA A 92 4.88 11.12 19.03
C ALA A 92 6.36 11.14 19.44
N ALA A 93 7.22 10.46 18.66
CA ALA A 93 8.66 10.46 18.86
C ALA A 93 9.23 11.88 18.77
N LEU A 94 8.90 12.62 17.69
CA LEU A 94 9.31 14.02 17.52
C LEU A 94 8.90 14.91 18.71
N PHE A 95 7.67 14.75 19.21
CA PHE A 95 7.19 15.50 20.37
C PHE A 95 8.01 15.20 21.63
N ILE A 96 8.32 13.93 21.90
CA ILE A 96 9.15 13.54 23.04
C ILE A 96 10.57 14.12 22.90
N TYR A 97 11.15 14.05 21.70
CA TYR A 97 12.48 14.60 21.45
C TYR A 97 12.55 16.13 21.63
N LEU A 98 11.53 16.88 21.21
CA LEU A 98 11.55 18.35 21.28
C LEU A 98 11.21 18.92 22.65
N PHE A 99 10.33 18.26 23.42
CA PHE A 99 9.79 18.81 24.66
C PHE A 99 10.26 18.08 25.92
N MET A 100 10.85 16.88 25.79
CA MET A 100 11.25 16.02 26.91
C MET A 100 12.68 15.49 26.76
N ASP A 101 13.63 16.37 26.44
CA ASP A 101 15.07 16.03 26.32
C ASP A 101 15.62 15.31 27.57
N ASP A 102 15.20 15.74 28.77
CA ASP A 102 15.62 15.14 30.04
C ASP A 102 15.19 13.67 30.20
N LEU A 103 14.07 13.27 29.58
CA LEU A 103 13.57 11.89 29.62
C LEU A 103 14.34 10.97 28.67
N TYR A 104 14.85 11.52 27.56
CA TYR A 104 15.64 10.78 26.60
C TYR A 104 17.08 10.54 27.10
N GLN A 105 17.66 11.52 27.80
CA GLN A 105 19.02 11.39 28.32
C GLN A 105 19.11 10.59 29.64
N ASN A 106 18.10 10.69 30.52
CA ASN A 106 18.20 10.09 31.86
C ASN A 106 17.57 8.69 31.97
N ASP A 107 16.63 8.30 31.09
CA ASP A 107 15.96 7.00 31.17
C ASP A 107 16.35 6.07 30.01
N LYS A 108 17.01 4.95 30.34
CA LYS A 108 17.42 3.93 29.37
C LYS A 108 16.25 3.21 28.70
N LYS A 109 15.02 3.37 29.22
CA LYS A 109 13.81 2.75 28.67
C LYS A 109 13.30 3.44 27.41
N THR A 110 13.52 4.75 27.27
CA THR A 110 13.01 5.55 26.14
C THR A 110 13.64 5.11 24.80
N PRO A 111 14.97 4.93 24.70
CA PRO A 111 15.61 4.42 23.48
C PRO A 111 15.24 2.96 23.16
N LEU A 112 14.95 2.14 24.19
CA LEU A 112 14.48 0.76 23.98
C LEU A 112 13.07 0.72 23.40
N ALA A 113 12.17 1.58 23.89
CA ALA A 113 10.81 1.71 23.36
C ALA A 113 10.83 2.18 21.90
N ASP A 114 11.70 3.14 21.58
CA ASP A 114 11.87 3.64 20.21
C ASP A 114 12.40 2.54 19.25
N PHE A 115 13.36 1.74 19.73
CA PHE A 115 13.87 0.58 18.98
C PHE A 115 12.76 -0.44 18.67
N VAL A 116 11.97 -0.83 19.68
CA VAL A 116 10.90 -1.81 19.51
C VAL A 116 9.79 -1.27 18.60
N GLY A 117 9.39 -0.01 18.75
CA GLY A 117 8.39 0.60 17.89
C GLY A 117 8.84 0.70 16.43
N THR A 118 10.08 1.14 16.21
CA THR A 118 10.71 1.20 14.88
C THR A 118 10.81 -0.20 14.26
N LEU A 119 11.11 -1.24 15.05
CA LEU A 119 11.13 -2.64 14.61
C LEU A 119 9.75 -3.10 14.10
N ILE A 120 8.72 -2.87 14.90
CA ILE A 120 7.34 -3.23 14.54
C ILE A 120 6.94 -2.51 13.25
N LEU A 121 7.17 -1.20 13.15
CA LEU A 121 6.84 -0.42 11.96
C LEU A 121 7.60 -0.89 10.72
N ALA A 122 8.88 -1.21 10.83
CA ALA A 122 9.65 -1.78 9.72
C ALA A 122 9.02 -3.10 9.24
N THR A 123 8.65 -4.01 10.16
CA THR A 123 8.00 -5.28 9.78
C THR A 123 6.63 -5.05 9.13
N PHE A 124 5.85 -4.08 9.62
CA PHE A 124 4.56 -3.73 9.03
C PHE A 124 4.71 -3.11 7.65
N TRP A 125 5.73 -2.29 7.40
CA TRP A 125 6.03 -1.75 6.07
C TRP A 125 6.42 -2.85 5.09
N LEU A 126 7.25 -3.81 5.52
CA LEU A 126 7.62 -4.95 4.69
C LEU A 126 6.40 -5.80 4.33
N ALA A 127 5.63 -6.21 5.35
CA ALA A 127 4.43 -7.02 5.16
C ALA A 127 3.36 -6.29 4.33
N GLY A 128 3.10 -5.02 4.64
CA GLY A 128 2.10 -4.19 3.98
C GLY A 128 2.45 -3.92 2.53
N SER A 129 3.71 -3.60 2.24
CA SER A 129 4.16 -3.36 0.85
C SER A 129 4.11 -4.64 0.02
N SER A 130 4.43 -5.79 0.63
CA SER A 130 4.37 -7.09 -0.05
C SER A 130 2.93 -7.50 -0.36
N ALA A 131 2.03 -7.36 0.62
CA ALA A 131 0.60 -7.61 0.44
C ALA A 131 0.02 -6.67 -0.61
N TRP A 132 0.32 -5.37 -0.54
CA TRP A 132 -0.17 -4.39 -1.51
C TRP A 132 0.40 -4.60 -2.91
N ALA A 133 1.67 -5.00 -3.07
CA ALA A 133 2.23 -5.33 -4.37
C ALA A 133 1.49 -6.49 -5.05
N ASN A 134 1.14 -7.53 -4.28
CA ASN A 134 0.34 -8.65 -4.75
C ASN A 134 -1.10 -8.22 -5.07
N GLY A 135 -1.74 -7.47 -4.17
CA GLY A 135 -3.08 -6.92 -4.36
C GLY A 135 -3.17 -6.03 -5.59
N LEU A 136 -2.19 -5.16 -5.83
CA LEU A 136 -2.09 -4.32 -7.02
C LEU A 136 -1.95 -5.15 -8.31
N SER A 137 -1.20 -6.24 -8.26
CA SER A 137 -1.06 -7.14 -9.42
C SER A 137 -2.38 -7.84 -9.74
N MET A 138 -3.11 -8.29 -8.72
CA MET A 138 -4.44 -8.87 -8.87
C MET A 138 -5.47 -7.86 -9.37
N LEU A 139 -5.40 -6.61 -8.88
CA LEU A 139 -6.21 -5.50 -9.36
C LEU A 139 -5.96 -5.28 -10.85
N LYS A 140 -4.72 -5.00 -11.26
CA LYS A 140 -4.32 -4.81 -12.66
C LYS A 140 -4.80 -5.93 -13.57
N HIS A 141 -4.71 -7.18 -13.11
CA HIS A 141 -5.14 -8.34 -13.89
C HIS A 141 -6.67 -8.37 -14.06
N GLY A 142 -7.43 -8.18 -12.98
CA GLY A 142 -8.89 -8.29 -13.01
C GLY A 142 -9.63 -7.06 -13.56
N THR A 143 -9.01 -5.88 -13.53
CA THR A 143 -9.53 -4.64 -14.14
C THR A 143 -8.86 -4.32 -15.48
N SER A 144 -8.14 -5.28 -16.07
CA SER A 144 -7.64 -5.11 -17.44
C SER A 144 -8.82 -5.17 -18.42
N PRO A 145 -8.93 -4.20 -19.35
CA PRO A 145 -10.10 -4.08 -20.23
C PRO A 145 -10.37 -5.34 -21.05
N ASP A 146 -9.31 -6.01 -21.52
CA ASP A 146 -9.43 -7.22 -22.35
C ASP A 146 -9.83 -8.47 -21.55
N ASN A 147 -9.24 -8.68 -20.36
CA ASN A 147 -9.62 -9.83 -19.53
C ASN A 147 -11.03 -9.65 -18.98
N TYR A 148 -11.37 -8.41 -18.59
CA TYR A 148 -12.71 -8.09 -18.14
C TYR A 148 -13.75 -8.21 -19.27
N ALA A 149 -13.46 -7.69 -20.47
CA ALA A 149 -14.33 -7.84 -21.64
C ALA A 149 -14.61 -9.32 -21.96
N LYS A 150 -13.58 -10.18 -21.93
CA LYS A 150 -13.73 -11.63 -22.14
C LYS A 150 -14.57 -12.29 -21.04
N ALA A 151 -14.27 -12.00 -19.77
CA ALA A 151 -14.99 -12.56 -18.64
C ALA A 151 -16.47 -12.12 -18.61
N PHE A 152 -16.75 -10.86 -18.94
CA PHE A 152 -18.09 -10.30 -19.01
C PHE A 152 -18.91 -10.94 -20.14
N CYS A 153 -18.35 -11.06 -21.36
CA CYS A 153 -19.01 -11.70 -22.49
C CYS A 153 -19.31 -13.19 -22.22
N HIS A 154 -18.33 -13.92 -21.66
CA HIS A 154 -18.47 -15.35 -21.33
C HIS A 154 -19.52 -15.60 -20.25
N THR A 155 -19.51 -14.81 -19.16
CA THR A 155 -20.43 -14.98 -18.03
C THR A 155 -21.90 -14.67 -18.39
N ASN A 156 -22.11 -13.78 -19.36
CA ASN A 156 -23.46 -13.38 -19.79
C ASN A 156 -24.01 -14.17 -20.99
N GLY A 157 -23.25 -15.16 -21.49
CA GLY A 157 -23.68 -16.05 -22.58
C GLY A 157 -23.84 -15.35 -23.92
N TYR A 158 -22.99 -14.36 -24.23
CA TYR A 158 -23.03 -13.67 -25.52
C TYR A 158 -22.34 -14.49 -26.62
N ASP A 159 -23.04 -14.76 -27.73
CA ASP A 159 -22.60 -15.50 -28.93
C ASP A 159 -21.65 -14.71 -29.86
N GLU A 160 -21.10 -15.39 -30.89
CA GLU A 160 -20.13 -14.90 -31.91
C GLU A 160 -20.46 -13.54 -32.58
N HIS A 161 -21.71 -13.09 -32.53
CA HIS A 161 -22.16 -11.83 -33.11
C HIS A 161 -22.02 -10.61 -32.17
N THR A 162 -21.68 -10.82 -30.89
CA THR A 162 -21.44 -9.75 -29.92
C THR A 162 -19.95 -9.61 -29.65
N LYS A 163 -19.37 -8.45 -29.96
CA LYS A 163 -17.94 -8.18 -29.73
C LYS A 163 -17.77 -7.34 -28.46
N CYS A 164 -17.13 -7.92 -27.44
CA CYS A 164 -16.63 -7.17 -26.29
C CYS A 164 -15.19 -6.72 -26.56
N SER A 165 -14.89 -5.44 -26.33
CA SER A 165 -13.53 -4.91 -26.44
C SER A 165 -13.24 -3.90 -25.33
N GLY A 166 -12.00 -3.88 -24.86
CA GLY A 166 -11.54 -2.86 -23.94
C GLY A 166 -11.53 -1.48 -24.61
N LEU A 167 -12.09 -0.46 -23.96
CA LEU A 167 -12.11 0.91 -24.49
C LEU A 167 -11.08 1.79 -23.77
N THR A 168 -11.14 1.80 -22.43
CA THR A 168 -10.29 2.67 -21.60
C THR A 168 -9.64 1.84 -20.50
N SER A 169 -8.34 1.99 -20.31
CA SER A 169 -7.57 1.35 -19.25
C SER A 169 -7.24 2.35 -18.13
N VAL A 170 -7.23 1.85 -16.89
CA VAL A 170 -6.80 2.65 -15.74
C VAL A 170 -5.27 2.85 -15.76
N GLN A 171 -4.82 4.05 -15.43
CA GLN A 171 -3.40 4.32 -15.18
C GLN A 171 -2.99 3.92 -13.76
N TYR A 172 -2.36 2.76 -13.60
CA TYR A 172 -1.90 2.25 -12.29
C TYR A 172 -0.54 2.79 -11.84
N ALA A 173 0.00 3.82 -12.50
CA ALA A 173 1.31 4.38 -12.15
C ALA A 173 1.36 4.92 -10.71
N PRO A 174 0.37 5.70 -10.21
CA PRO A 174 0.38 6.18 -8.83
C PRO A 174 0.40 5.04 -7.79
N LEU A 175 -0.35 3.97 -8.04
CA LEU A 175 -0.39 2.80 -7.16
C LEU A 175 0.92 1.99 -7.20
N THR A 176 1.59 1.98 -8.35
CA THR A 176 2.91 1.34 -8.47
C THR A 176 3.97 2.14 -7.71
N ILE A 177 3.90 3.47 -7.78
CA ILE A 177 4.75 4.36 -6.98
C ILE A 177 4.49 4.16 -5.49
N SER A 178 3.23 3.98 -5.06
CA SER A 178 2.92 3.76 -3.64
C SER A 178 3.59 2.49 -3.09
N VAL A 179 3.63 1.40 -3.86
CA VAL A 179 4.36 0.17 -3.49
C VAL A 179 5.85 0.44 -3.32
N ILE A 180 6.47 1.18 -4.25
CA ILE A 180 7.89 1.54 -4.19
C ILE A 180 8.17 2.38 -2.94
N LEU A 181 7.32 3.37 -2.66
CA LEU A 181 7.42 4.20 -1.45
C LEU A 181 7.26 3.36 -0.18
N GLY A 182 6.44 2.31 -0.20
CA GLY A 182 6.32 1.38 0.92
C GLY A 182 7.60 0.61 1.21
N PHE A 183 8.25 0.06 0.18
CA PHE A 183 9.55 -0.61 0.33
C PHE A 183 10.66 0.37 0.72
N LEU A 184 10.62 1.60 0.21
CA LEU A 184 11.53 2.66 0.63
C LEU A 184 11.38 2.98 2.12
N ASN A 185 10.15 3.05 2.61
CA ASN A 185 9.88 3.18 4.04
C ASN A 185 10.50 2.01 4.81
N PHE A 186 10.28 0.76 4.40
CA PHE A 186 10.93 -0.38 5.06
C PHE A 186 12.45 -0.21 5.18
N VAL A 187 13.13 0.24 4.12
CA VAL A 187 14.59 0.49 4.16
C VAL A 187 14.95 1.65 5.08
N LEU A 188 14.16 2.72 5.13
CA LEU A 188 14.40 3.87 6.02
C LEU A 188 14.23 3.49 7.49
N TRP A 189 13.10 2.86 7.83
CA TRP A 189 12.82 2.36 9.19
C TRP A 189 13.82 1.25 9.58
N GLY A 190 14.16 0.35 8.64
CA GLY A 190 15.20 -0.67 8.75
C GLY A 190 16.60 -0.12 8.98
N GLY A 191 16.96 0.95 8.27
CA GLY A 191 18.22 1.67 8.46
C GLY A 191 18.30 2.35 9.81
N ASN A 192 17.18 2.90 10.30
CA ASN A 192 17.11 3.52 11.63
C ASN A 192 17.39 2.51 12.76
N LEU A 193 16.89 1.26 12.61
CA LEU A 193 17.16 0.17 13.55
C LEU A 193 18.64 -0.13 13.72
N TRP A 194 19.43 -0.06 12.64
CA TRP A 194 20.89 -0.28 12.72
C TRP A 194 21.57 0.77 13.61
N PHE A 195 21.20 2.04 13.46
CA PHE A 195 21.75 3.11 14.30
C PHE A 195 21.28 3.01 15.75
N LEU A 196 19.98 2.77 15.99
CA LEU A 196 19.49 2.57 17.35
C LEU A 196 20.13 1.36 18.02
N TYR A 197 20.35 0.27 17.27
CA TYR A 197 20.97 -0.94 17.80
C TYR A 197 22.37 -0.65 18.38
N LYS A 198 23.18 0.15 17.69
CA LYS A 198 24.50 0.60 18.17
C LYS A 198 24.41 1.47 19.42
N GLU A 199 23.32 2.19 19.63
CA GLU A 199 23.11 3.01 20.81
C GLU A 199 22.53 2.26 22.01
N THR A 200 21.93 1.08 21.81
CA THR A 200 21.38 0.28 22.89
C THR A 200 22.45 -0.20 23.89
N PRO A 201 22.14 -0.26 25.19
CA PRO A 201 23.10 -0.70 26.21
C PRO A 201 23.58 -2.14 26.01
N TRP A 202 22.86 -2.98 25.27
CA TRP A 202 23.29 -4.36 24.99
C TRP A 202 24.56 -4.41 24.13
N PHE A 203 24.68 -3.51 23.15
CA PHE A 203 25.87 -3.40 22.31
C PHE A 203 27.05 -2.78 23.07
N LYS A 204 26.79 -1.70 23.82
CA LYS A 204 27.82 -1.04 24.65
C LYS A 204 28.34 -1.95 25.77
N ASN A 205 27.49 -2.79 26.37
CA ASN A 205 27.89 -3.75 27.39
C ASN A 205 28.70 -4.91 26.81
N GLN A 206 28.46 -5.33 25.56
CA GLN A 206 29.30 -6.35 24.90
C GLN A 206 30.70 -5.83 24.57
N GLU A 207 30.82 -4.57 24.15
CA GLU A 207 32.11 -3.92 23.87
C GLU A 207 32.93 -3.71 25.16
N GLN A 208 32.26 -3.41 26.28
CA GLN A 208 32.91 -3.34 27.60
C GLN A 208 33.25 -4.72 28.21
N ALA A 209 32.51 -5.77 27.84
CA ALA A 209 32.74 -7.13 28.34
C ALA A 209 33.84 -7.90 27.57
N ASN A 210 34.30 -7.39 26.42
CA ASN A 210 35.38 -8.01 25.64
C ASN A 210 36.42 -6.98 25.18
N PRO A 211 37.34 -6.54 26.07
CA PRO A 211 38.37 -5.55 25.74
C PRO A 211 39.42 -6.04 24.71
N ASP A 212 39.48 -7.34 24.40
CA ASP A 212 40.59 -7.94 23.62
C ASP A 212 40.41 -7.88 22.08
N THR A 213 39.40 -7.18 21.56
CA THR A 213 39.23 -6.99 20.09
C THR A 213 39.44 -5.56 19.60
N ALA A 214 39.83 -4.63 20.48
CA ALA A 214 40.11 -3.23 20.12
C ALA A 214 41.55 -2.97 19.63
N VAL A 215 42.39 -4.02 19.49
CA VAL A 215 43.75 -3.91 18.94
C VAL A 215 44.00 -5.04 17.93
N ALA A 216 43.36 -4.96 16.77
CA ALA A 216 43.80 -5.64 15.54
C ALA A 216 43.22 -4.94 14.30
#